data_AF-V6HWP0-F1
#
_entry.id   AF-V6HWP0-F1
#
_cell.length_a   1.000
_cell.length_b   1.000
_cell.length_c   1.000
_cell.angle_alpha   90.00
_cell.angle_beta   90.00
_cell.angle_gamma   90.00
#
_symmetry.space_group_name_H-M   'P 1'
#
loop_
_entity.id
_entity.type
_entity.pdbx_description
1 polymer ?
#
loop_
_entity_poly.entity_id
_entity_poly.type
_entity_poly.pdbx_seq_one_letter_code
_entity_poly.pdbx_strand_id
1 'polypeptide(L)'
;MNNKELKHFRAVIYRNESDTLWLVRCLENNIAAQGKSFDELLHRFKLTFDAQAALDKERGLTPFSDSSPAPQKYFDLFEKTENKSISDFETEGLDTKFAVCA
;
A
#
# COMPACT_ATOMS: atom_id res chain seq x y z
N MET A 1 21.50 4.43 22.79
CA MET A 1 21.52 4.39 21.31
C MET A 1 20.18 3.80 20.87
N ASN A 2 19.20 4.65 20.51
CA ASN A 2 17.90 4.16 20.05
C ASN A 2 18.03 3.80 18.58
N ASN A 3 18.15 2.50 18.30
CA ASN A 3 17.99 1.96 16.97
C ASN A 3 16.49 2.11 16.64
N LYS A 4 16.09 3.22 16.01
CA LYS A 4 14.76 3.33 15.42
C LYS A 4 14.73 2.31 14.28
N GLU A 5 14.20 1.13 14.55
CA GLU A 5 13.86 0.19 13.47
C GLU A 5 12.97 0.96 12.48
N LEU A 6 13.49 1.13 11.27
CA LEU A 6 12.70 1.66 10.16
C LEU A 6 11.60 0.64 9.92
N LYS A 7 10.35 1.02 10.23
CA LYS A 7 9.20 0.20 9.88
C LYS A 7 9.09 0.19 8.37
N HIS A 8 9.36 -0.96 7.76
CA HIS A 8 9.19 -1.15 6.33
C HIS A 8 7.72 -1.38 6.01
N PHE A 9 7.16 -0.60 5.10
CA PHE A 9 5.77 -0.73 4.67
C PHE A 9 5.69 -1.12 3.20
N ARG A 10 5.01 -2.24 2.95
CA ARG A 10 4.71 -2.73 1.61
C ARG A 10 3.30 -2.36 1.24
N ALA A 11 3.09 -2.09 -0.04
CA ALA A 11 1.76 -1.89 -0.59
C ALA A 11 1.63 -2.52 -1.97
N VAL A 12 0.43 -3.03 -2.25
CA VAL A 12 0.06 -3.53 -3.58
C VAL A 12 -0.87 -2.53 -4.26
N ILE A 13 -0.54 -2.15 -5.50
CA ILE A 13 -1.39 -1.32 -6.35
C ILE A 13 -1.98 -2.19 -7.46
N TYR A 14 -3.30 -2.17 -7.58
CA TYR A 14 -4.04 -3.01 -8.51
C TYR A 14 -5.27 -2.28 -9.04
N ARG A 15 -5.75 -2.73 -10.20
CA ARG A 15 -6.97 -2.26 -10.85
C ARG A 15 -7.51 -3.38 -11.73
N ASN A 16 -8.83 -3.61 -11.72
CA ASN A 16 -9.45 -4.52 -12.70
C ASN A 16 -9.49 -3.86 -14.08
N GLU A 17 -9.40 -4.62 -15.17
CA GLU A 17 -9.36 -4.05 -16.53
C GLU A 17 -10.57 -3.16 -16.87
N SER A 18 -11.74 -3.48 -16.31
CA SER A 18 -12.97 -2.72 -16.52
C SER A 18 -13.17 -1.55 -15.55
N ASP A 19 -12.29 -1.40 -14.55
CA ASP A 19 -12.41 -0.34 -13.55
C ASP A 19 -11.66 0.93 -13.95
N THR A 20 -12.26 2.08 -13.60
CA THR A 20 -11.65 3.40 -13.82
C THR A 20 -10.77 3.84 -12.65
N LEU A 21 -10.73 3.07 -11.56
CA LEU A 21 -10.04 3.42 -10.31
C LEU A 21 -8.87 2.49 -10.04
N TRP A 22 -7.73 3.08 -9.75
CA TRP A 22 -6.60 2.43 -9.13
C TRP A 22 -6.85 2.25 -7.63
N LEU A 23 -6.43 1.12 -7.08
CA LEU A 23 -6.53 0.78 -5.66
C LEU A 23 -5.15 0.51 -5.09
N VAL A 24 -4.91 0.94 -3.85
CA VAL A 24 -3.71 0.59 -3.08
C VAL A 24 -4.10 0.04 -1.73
N ARG A 25 -3.39 -1.00 -1.28
CA ARG A 25 -3.54 -1.59 0.04
C ARG A 25 -2.16 -1.73 0.69
N CYS A 26 -1.96 -1.10 1.84
CA CYS A 26 -0.81 -1.37 2.70
C CYS A 26 -0.96 -2.75 3.32
N LEU A 27 0.12 -3.52 3.38
CA LEU A 27 0.08 -4.90 3.85
C LEU A 27 0.19 -4.98 5.38
N GLU A 28 1.10 -4.23 5.97
CA GLU A 28 1.36 -4.27 7.42
C GLU A 28 0.29 -3.53 8.23
N ASN A 29 -0.36 -2.54 7.62
CA ASN A 29 -1.45 -1.80 8.24
C ASN A 29 -2.62 -1.82 7.26
N ASN A 30 -3.83 -2.15 7.70
CA ASN A 30 -5.02 -2.25 6.84
C ASN A 30 -5.54 -0.86 6.36
N ILE A 31 -4.64 -0.08 5.77
CA ILE A 31 -4.86 1.23 5.17
C ILE A 31 -4.97 1.03 3.66
N ALA A 32 -5.93 1.73 3.06
CA ALA A 32 -6.11 1.74 1.62
C ALA A 32 -6.57 3.08 1.11
N ALA A 33 -6.32 3.30 -0.17
CA ALA A 33 -6.83 4.44 -0.91
C ALA A 33 -7.19 4.03 -2.33
N GLN A 34 -7.91 4.92 -3.01
CA GLN A 34 -8.27 4.76 -4.42
C GLN A 34 -8.13 6.09 -5.16
N GLY A 35 -7.77 6.05 -6.44
CA GLY A 35 -7.60 7.23 -7.31
C GLY A 35 -7.92 6.92 -8.76
N LYS A 36 -8.32 7.92 -9.54
CA LYS A 36 -8.58 7.78 -10.98
C LYS A 36 -7.29 7.69 -11.79
N SER A 37 -6.20 8.23 -11.24
CA SER A 37 -4.84 8.07 -11.76
C SER A 37 -3.91 7.50 -10.69
N PHE A 38 -2.75 7.02 -11.13
CA PHE A 38 -1.70 6.54 -10.23
C PHE A 38 -1.21 7.64 -9.27
N ASP A 39 -1.03 8.87 -9.77
CA ASP A 39 -0.59 9.99 -8.94
C ASP A 39 -1.64 10.37 -7.89
N GLU A 40 -2.92 10.40 -8.28
CA GLU A 40 -4.02 10.68 -7.35
C GLU A 40 -4.10 9.59 -6.27
N LEU A 41 -3.92 8.32 -6.67
CA LEU A 41 -3.88 7.19 -5.77
C LEU A 41 -2.77 7.35 -4.72
N LEU A 42 -1.53 7.63 -5.16
CA LEU A 42 -0.39 7.80 -4.26
C LEU A 42 -0.57 9.00 -3.33
N HIS A 43 -1.07 10.12 -3.84
CA HIS A 43 -1.36 11.30 -3.04
C HIS A 43 -2.38 10.99 -1.93
N ARG A 44 -3.49 10.35 -2.29
CA ARG A 44 -4.53 9.96 -1.33
C ARG A 44 -4.05 8.92 -0.32
N PHE A 45 -3.23 7.98 -0.76
CA PHE A 45 -2.62 7.01 0.13
C PHE A 45 -1.73 7.67 1.17
N LYS A 46 -0.84 8.58 0.75
CA LYS A 46 -0.01 9.36 1.66
C LYS A 46 -0.84 10.14 2.67
N LEU A 47 -1.88 10.84 2.21
CA LEU A 47 -2.78 11.58 3.11
C LEU A 47 -3.46 10.67 4.14
N THR A 48 -3.97 9.51 3.69
CA THR A 48 -4.65 8.55 4.57
C THR A 48 -3.68 7.97 5.60
N PHE A 49 -2.46 7.63 5.16
CA PHE A 49 -1.40 7.09 6.00
C PHE A 49 -0.96 8.09 7.07
N ASP A 50 -0.68 9.34 6.67
CA ASP A 50 -0.29 10.42 7.58
C ASP A 50 -1.41 10.77 8.57
N ALA A 51 -2.67 10.78 8.10
CA ALA A 51 -3.83 11.06 8.95
C ALA A 51 -4.00 9.97 10.02
N GLN A 52 -3.86 8.69 9.67
CA GLN A 52 -3.92 7.60 10.65
C GLN A 52 -2.79 7.74 11.68
N ALA A 53 -1.56 8.02 11.25
CA ALA A 53 -0.44 8.25 12.16
C ALA A 53 -0.66 9.44 13.11
N ALA A 54 -1.30 10.51 12.63
CA ALA A 54 -1.67 11.67 13.45
C ALA A 54 -2.74 11.32 14.48
N LEU A 55 -3.81 10.62 14.06
CA LEU A 55 -4.88 10.17 14.96
C LEU A 55 -4.37 9.25 16.07
N ASP A 56 -3.44 8.34 15.76
CA ASP A 56 -2.82 7.48 16.76
C ASP A 56 -2.04 8.31 17.79
N LYS A 57 -1.27 9.30 17.34
CA LYS A 57 -0.52 10.20 18.23
C LYS A 57 -1.44 11.04 19.11
N GLU A 58 -2.55 11.55 18.56
CA GLU A 58 -3.56 12.30 19.32
C GLU A 58 -4.18 11.47 20.44
N ARG A 59 -4.27 10.15 20.24
CA ARG A 59 -4.73 9.17 21.25
C ARG A 59 -3.63 8.72 22.21
N GLY A 60 -2.41 9.25 22.08
CA GLY A 60 -1.25 8.83 22.88
C GLY A 60 -0.67 7.47 22.48
N LEU A 61 -1.01 6.96 21.30
CA LEU A 61 -0.55 5.68 20.78
C LEU A 61 0.69 5.87 19.90
N THR A 62 1.49 4.80 19.77
CA THR A 62 2.53 4.74 18.75
C THR A 62 1.86 4.57 17.38
N PRO A 63 2.28 5.31 16.33
CA PRO A 63 1.69 5.17 15.00
C PRO A 63 1.59 3.71 14.53
N PHE A 64 0.38 3.36 14.13
CA PHE A 64 -0.04 2.05 13.63
C PHE A 64 0.12 0.88 14.60
N SER A 65 0.33 1.14 15.89
CA SER A 65 0.55 0.08 16.89
C SER A 65 -0.63 -0.89 17.04
N ASP A 66 -1.86 -0.39 16.88
CA ASP A 66 -3.09 -1.17 16.97
C ASP A 66 -3.67 -1.56 15.59
N SER A 67 -2.93 -1.30 14.50
CA SER A 67 -3.39 -1.66 13.16
C SER A 67 -3.20 -3.15 12.90
N SER A 68 -4.26 -3.81 12.45
CA SER A 68 -4.14 -5.17 11.91
C SER A 68 -3.55 -5.13 10.49
N PRO A 69 -2.79 -6.16 10.07
CA PRO A 69 -2.36 -6.30 8.70
C PRO A 69 -3.56 -6.45 7.76
N ALA A 70 -3.32 -6.25 6.46
CA ALA A 70 -4.30 -6.52 5.43
C ALA A 70 -4.68 -8.02 5.38
N PRO A 71 -5.85 -8.37 4.82
CA PRO A 71 -6.19 -9.77 4.55
C PRO A 71 -5.13 -10.49 3.69
N GLN A 72 -4.87 -11.77 3.99
CA GLN A 72 -3.83 -12.60 3.36
C GLN A 72 -3.84 -12.53 1.82
N LYS A 73 -5.01 -12.48 1.18
CA LYS A 73 -5.15 -12.36 -0.28
C LYS A 73 -4.34 -11.22 -0.91
N TYR A 74 -4.05 -10.14 -0.17
CA TYR A 74 -3.25 -9.02 -0.65
C TYR A 74 -1.75 -9.26 -0.53
N PHE A 75 -1.31 -10.05 0.46
CA PHE A 75 0.04 -10.57 0.52
C PHE A 75 0.26 -11.55 -0.63
N ASP A 76 -0.66 -12.48 -0.84
CA ASP A 76 -0.59 -13.43 -1.96
C ASP A 76 -0.56 -12.70 -3.32
N LEU A 77 -1.30 -11.58 -3.43
CA LEU A 77 -1.28 -10.74 -4.64
C LEU A 77 0.09 -10.08 -4.83
N PHE A 78 0.69 -9.54 -3.76
CA PHE A 78 2.02 -8.92 -3.78
C PHE A 78 3.13 -9.94 -4.12
N GLU A 79 3.08 -11.14 -3.54
CA GLU A 79 4.05 -12.21 -3.80
C GLU A 79 3.96 -12.75 -5.24
N LYS A 80 2.75 -12.93 -5.77
CA LYS A 80 2.54 -13.40 -7.16
C LYS A 80 3.16 -12.45 -8.18
N THR A 81 3.30 -11.19 -7.82
CA THR A 81 3.79 -10.15 -8.70
C THR A 81 5.29 -9.87 -8.55
N GLU A 82 5.94 -10.26 -7.43
CA GLU A 82 7.40 -10.15 -7.26
C GLU A 82 8.22 -11.06 -8.21
N ASN A 83 7.58 -11.98 -8.93
CA ASN A 83 8.21 -12.76 -10.00
C ASN A 83 8.38 -12.00 -11.33
N LYS A 84 8.12 -10.69 -11.39
CA LYS A 84 8.28 -9.89 -12.61
C LYS A 84 8.96 -8.55 -12.31
N SER A 85 10.18 -8.40 -12.85
CA SER A 85 10.95 -7.15 -12.86
C SER A 85 10.15 -6.05 -13.58
N ILE A 86 10.30 -4.80 -13.10
CA ILE A 86 9.68 -3.58 -13.66
C ILE A 86 10.01 -3.36 -15.16
N SER A 87 10.97 -4.12 -15.71
CA SER A 87 11.39 -4.05 -17.12
C SER A 87 10.49 -4.79 -18.13
N ASP A 88 9.56 -5.65 -17.70
CA ASP A 88 8.99 -6.66 -18.61
C ASP A 88 7.46 -6.55 -18.83
N PHE A 89 6.88 -5.35 -18.75
CA PHE A 89 5.42 -5.17 -18.88
C PHE A 89 4.91 -5.23 -20.33
N GLU A 90 4.71 -6.45 -20.81
CA GLU A 90 3.53 -6.83 -21.61
C GLU A 90 3.00 -8.16 -21.06
N THR A 91 1.87 -8.18 -20.34
CA THR A 91 1.00 -9.37 -20.23
C THR A 91 -0.40 -9.01 -19.74
N GLU A 92 -1.37 -9.71 -20.33
CA GLU A 92 -2.83 -9.53 -20.26
C GLU A 92 -3.42 -9.74 -18.85
N GLY A 93 -4.46 -8.97 -18.51
CA GLY A 93 -5.40 -9.30 -17.42
C GLY A 93 -5.50 -8.29 -16.29
N LEU A 94 -4.39 -7.67 -15.86
CA LEU A 94 -4.32 -6.68 -14.76
C LEU A 94 -3.00 -5.87 -14.83
N ASP A 95 -3.06 -4.53 -14.88
CA ASP A 95 -1.87 -3.66 -14.72
C ASP A 95 -1.58 -3.46 -13.23
N THR A 96 -0.59 -4.18 -12.69
CA THR A 96 -0.19 -4.13 -11.27
C THR A 96 1.14 -3.42 -11.10
N LYS A 97 1.22 -2.49 -10.13
CA LYS A 97 2.44 -1.76 -9.77
C LYS A 97 2.73 -1.88 -8.27
N PHE A 98 3.98 -1.71 -7.86
CA PHE A 98 4.40 -1.77 -6.46
C PHE A 98 4.93 -0.43 -5.99
N ALA A 99 4.62 -0.09 -4.74
CA ALA A 99 5.27 0.97 -4.01
C ALA A 99 5.87 0.37 -2.74
N VAL A 100 7.20 0.43 -2.65
CA VAL A 100 7.93 0.19 -1.42
C VAL A 100 8.12 1.55 -0.77
N CYS A 101 7.48 1.79 0.37
CA CYS A 101 7.70 3.00 1.16
C CYS A 101 8.68 2.65 2.29
N ALA A 102 9.89 3.19 2.20
CA ALA A 102 10.97 3.03 3.17
C ALA A 102 10.79 3.89 4.43
#